data_AF-A0A350AK05-F1
#
_entry.id   AF-A0A350AK05-F1
#
_cell.length_a   1.000
_cell.length_b   1.000
_cell.length_c   1.000
_cell.angle_alpha   90.00
_cell.angle_beta   90.00
_cell.angle_gamma   90.00
#
_symmetry.space_group_name_H-M   'P 1'
#
loop_
_entity.id
_entity.type
_entity.pdbx_description
1 polymer ?
#
loop_
_entity_poly.entity_id
_entity_poly.type
_entity_poly.pdbx_seq_one_letter_code
_entity_poly.pdbx_strand_id
1 'polypeptide(L)'
;MKLNQHTDTCVLKADLVKVNIERRRIAEANEEWRKRYAVRAGVEGTNSELKRRHGLGHLRVRGGRRVRLAVYLKTLACNIKRMIYALQMQERQAERARQTLP
;
A
#
# COMPACT_ATOMS: atom_id res chain seq x y z
N MET A 1 -1.77 35.83 -13.65
CA MET A 1 -2.15 35.15 -14.91
C MET A 1 -2.83 36.18 -15.80
N LYS A 2 -2.15 36.68 -16.84
CA LYS A 2 -2.72 37.68 -17.76
C LYS A 2 -3.06 36.96 -19.07
N LEU A 3 -4.34 36.85 -19.41
CA LEU A 3 -4.79 36.38 -20.71
C LEU A 3 -4.83 37.57 -21.66
N ASN A 4 -4.12 37.45 -22.79
CA ASN A 4 -4.21 38.38 -23.89
C ASN A 4 -5.18 37.79 -24.91
N GLN A 5 -6.30 38.48 -25.15
CA GLN A 5 -7.35 38.05 -26.06
C GLN A 5 -7.09 38.69 -27.43
N HIS A 6 -6.64 37.89 -28.38
CA HIS A 6 -6.81 38.18 -29.80
C HIS A 6 -6.82 36.86 -30.56
N THR A 7 -7.91 36.61 -31.29
CA THR A 7 -8.25 35.42 -32.10
C THR A 7 -8.62 34.16 -31.29
N ASP A 8 -9.71 33.50 -31.68
CA ASP A 8 -10.46 32.40 -31.02
C ASP A 8 -9.68 31.07 -30.81
N THR A 9 -8.44 31.12 -30.37
CA THR A 9 -7.66 29.92 -30.07
C THR A 9 -6.83 30.11 -28.81
N CYS A 10 -7.34 29.60 -27.69
CA CYS A 10 -6.59 29.48 -26.45
C CYS A 10 -5.80 28.15 -26.46
N VAL A 11 -4.48 28.23 -26.53
CA VAL A 11 -3.59 27.07 -26.38
C VAL A 11 -3.19 26.93 -24.91
N LEU A 12 -3.82 26.00 -24.19
CA LEU A 12 -3.46 25.66 -22.82
C LEU A 12 -2.24 24.74 -22.82
N LYS A 13 -1.06 25.28 -22.46
CA LYS A 13 0.13 24.47 -22.18
C LYS A 13 -0.04 23.76 -20.84
N ALA A 14 -0.31 22.45 -20.89
CA ALA A 14 -0.41 21.61 -19.70
C ALA A 14 0.67 20.53 -19.70
N ASP A 15 1.27 20.32 -18.52
CA ASP A 15 2.14 19.18 -18.28
C ASP A 15 1.27 17.93 -18.05
N LEU A 16 1.26 17.02 -19.02
CA LEU A 16 0.42 15.82 -19.01
C LEU A 16 0.67 14.94 -17.78
N VAL A 17 1.90 14.91 -17.26
CA VAL A 17 2.23 14.13 -16.06
C VAL A 17 1.53 14.75 -14.85
N LYS A 18 1.61 16.07 -14.69
CA LYS A 18 0.94 16.80 -13.60
C LYS A 18 -0.58 16.66 -13.68
N VAL A 19 -1.15 16.79 -14.87
CA VAL A 19 -2.60 16.61 -15.09
C VAL A 19 -3.04 15.19 -14.71
N ASN A 20 -2.26 14.17 -15.06
CA ASN A 20 -2.59 12.78 -14.74
C ASN A 20 -2.47 12.48 -13.23
N ILE A 21 -1.46 13.03 -12.56
CA ILE A 21 -1.33 12.93 -11.10
C ILE A 21 -2.52 13.58 -10.40
N GLU A 22 -2.92 14.76 -10.84
CA GLU A 22 -4.03 15.48 -10.20
C GLU A 22 -5.37 14.75 -10.40
N ARG A 23 -5.60 14.20 -11.60
CA ARG A 23 -6.77 13.33 -11.86
C ARG A 23 -6.79 12.12 -10.93
N ARG A 24 -5.63 11.49 -10.67
CA ARG A 24 -5.53 10.37 -9.73
C ARG A 24 -5.82 10.80 -8.30
N ARG A 25 -5.31 11.95 -7.84
CA ARG A 25 -5.60 12.49 -6.51
C ARG A 25 -7.10 12.74 -6.30
N ILE A 26 -7.77 13.31 -7.29
CA ILE A 26 -9.22 13.53 -7.25
C ILE A 26 -9.95 12.19 -7.15
N ALA A 27 -9.53 11.18 -7.92
CA ALA A 27 -10.10 9.84 -7.82
C ALA A 27 -9.82 9.18 -6.46
N GLU A 28 -8.61 9.34 -5.91
CA GLU A 28 -8.16 8.86 -4.60
C GLU A 28 -8.90 9.51 -3.41
N ALA A 29 -9.46 10.70 -3.62
CA ALA A 29 -10.28 11.39 -2.63
C ALA A 29 -11.65 10.73 -2.43
N ASN A 30 -12.13 9.94 -3.40
CA ASN A 30 -13.40 9.22 -3.31
C ASN A 30 -13.28 7.98 -2.41
N GLU A 31 -14.20 7.83 -1.46
CA GLU A 31 -14.24 6.70 -0.51
C GLU A 31 -14.48 5.35 -1.21
N GLU A 32 -15.31 5.28 -2.25
CA GLU A 32 -15.52 4.04 -3.02
C GLU A 32 -14.25 3.61 -3.76
N TRP A 33 -13.48 4.58 -4.23
CA TRP A 33 -12.18 4.31 -4.82
C TRP A 33 -11.22 3.75 -3.76
N ARG A 34 -11.16 4.37 -2.57
CA ARG A 34 -10.31 3.90 -1.46
C ARG A 34 -10.64 2.48 -1.05
N LYS A 35 -11.93 2.14 -0.91
CA LYS A 35 -12.39 0.79 -0.57
C LYS A 35 -11.92 -0.24 -1.59
N ARG A 36 -12.06 0.05 -2.89
CA ARG A 36 -11.56 -0.83 -3.97
C ARG A 36 -10.03 -0.92 -3.99
N TYR A 37 -9.34 0.20 -3.79
CA TYR A 37 -7.88 0.26 -3.85
C TYR A 37 -7.20 -0.38 -2.63
N ALA A 38 -7.88 -0.47 -1.48
CA ALA A 38 -7.36 -1.05 -0.25
C ALA A 38 -6.82 -2.49 -0.45
N VAL A 39 -7.47 -3.30 -1.29
CA VAL A 39 -7.02 -4.65 -1.62
C VAL A 39 -5.63 -4.62 -2.28
N ARG A 40 -5.45 -3.76 -3.29
CA ARG A 40 -4.18 -3.60 -3.98
C ARG A 40 -3.10 -3.07 -3.03
N ALA A 41 -3.42 -2.05 -2.24
CA ALA A 41 -2.51 -1.52 -1.24
C ALA A 41 -2.07 -2.60 -0.23
N GLY A 42 -2.99 -3.48 0.18
CA GLY A 42 -2.67 -4.62 1.05
C GLY A 42 -1.72 -5.64 0.42
N VAL A 43 -1.90 -5.96 -0.86
CA VAL A 43 -1.00 -6.84 -1.62
C VAL A 43 0.39 -6.21 -1.76
N GLU A 44 0.45 -4.94 -2.17
CA GLU A 44 1.72 -4.20 -2.32
C GLU A 44 2.46 -4.07 -0.99
N GLY A 45 1.73 -3.78 0.10
CA GLY A 45 2.28 -3.75 1.46
C GLY A 45 2.86 -5.10 1.89
N THR A 46 2.16 -6.20 1.58
CA THR A 46 2.64 -7.55 1.89
C THR A 46 3.89 -7.93 1.10
N ASN A 47 3.93 -7.63 -0.20
CA ASN A 47 5.13 -7.84 -1.01
C ASN A 47 6.32 -7.00 -0.52
N SER A 48 6.07 -5.75 -0.12
CA SER A 48 7.09 -4.87 0.44
C SER A 48 7.67 -5.41 1.76
N GLU A 49 6.80 -5.87 2.67
CA GLU A 49 7.23 -6.51 3.92
C GLU A 49 8.04 -7.78 3.64
N LEU A 50 7.55 -8.67 2.80
CA LEU A 50 8.26 -9.91 2.47
C LEU A 50 9.64 -9.64 1.83
N LYS A 51 9.74 -8.63 0.96
CA LYS A 51 11.01 -8.25 0.33
C LYS A 51 11.98 -7.62 1.31
N ARG A 52 11.52 -6.63 2.11
CA ARG A 52 12.38 -5.80 2.97
C ARG A 52 12.65 -6.43 4.33
N ARG A 53 11.63 -6.97 5.00
CA ARG A 53 11.72 -7.54 6.36
C ARG A 53 12.09 -9.03 6.35
N HIS A 54 11.65 -9.77 5.32
CA HIS A 54 11.89 -11.22 5.24
C HIS A 54 12.91 -11.62 4.17
N GLY A 55 13.47 -10.67 3.42
CA GLY A 55 14.57 -10.91 2.48
C GLY A 55 14.18 -11.71 1.23
N LEU A 56 12.92 -11.67 0.79
CA LEU A 56 12.51 -12.34 -0.46
C LEU A 56 13.18 -11.78 -1.72
N GLY A 57 13.77 -10.57 -1.65
CA GLY A 57 14.51 -10.00 -2.78
C GLY A 57 15.85 -10.67 -3.07
N HIS A 58 16.41 -11.41 -2.10
CA HIS A 58 17.72 -12.06 -2.26
C HIS A 58 17.79 -13.36 -1.46
N LEU A 59 17.44 -14.48 -2.10
CA LEU A 59 17.46 -15.81 -1.48
C LEU A 59 18.84 -16.46 -1.60
N ARG A 60 19.31 -17.08 -0.52
CA ARG A 60 20.60 -17.80 -0.46
C ARG A 60 20.60 -19.12 -1.23
N VAL A 61 19.42 -19.65 -1.57
CA VAL A 61 19.25 -20.95 -2.22
C VAL A 61 18.97 -20.79 -3.72
N ARG A 62 19.44 -21.75 -4.51
CA ARG A 62 19.18 -21.84 -5.96
C ARG A 62 18.38 -23.09 -6.33
N GLY A 63 17.65 -23.03 -7.43
CA GLY A 63 16.82 -24.11 -7.96
C GLY A 63 15.37 -24.06 -7.46
N GLY A 64 14.41 -24.28 -8.37
CA GLY A 64 12.99 -23.98 -8.15
C GLY A 64 12.37 -24.64 -6.90
N ARG A 65 12.69 -25.90 -6.62
CA ARG A 65 12.16 -26.61 -5.43
C ARG A 65 12.62 -25.96 -4.11
N ARG A 66 13.92 -25.67 -3.99
CA ARG A 66 14.51 -25.03 -2.79
C ARG A 66 14.03 -23.59 -2.63
N VAL A 67 13.95 -22.85 -3.74
CA VAL A 67 13.39 -21.48 -3.76
C VAL A 67 11.95 -21.47 -3.27
N ARG A 68 11.09 -22.37 -3.79
CA ARG A 68 9.69 -22.46 -3.34
C ARG A 68 9.57 -22.73 -1.85
N LEU A 69 10.32 -23.69 -1.32
CA LEU A 69 10.33 -23.99 0.11
C LEU A 69 10.76 -22.77 0.94
N ALA A 70 11.83 -22.09 0.54
CA ALA A 70 12.30 -20.88 1.23
C ALA A 70 11.25 -19.75 1.21
N VAL A 71 10.53 -19.58 0.09
CA VAL A 71 9.42 -18.63 -0.01
C VAL A 71 8.30 -19.01 0.95
N TYR A 72 7.84 -20.27 0.96
CA TYR A 72 6.78 -20.71 1.86
C TYR A 72 7.12 -20.47 3.33
N LEU A 73 8.32 -20.84 3.76
CA LEU A 73 8.76 -20.65 5.15
C LEU A 73 8.84 -19.16 5.53
N LYS A 74 9.33 -18.30 4.63
CA LYS A 74 9.40 -16.86 4.88
C LYS A 74 8.02 -16.21 4.93
N THR A 75 7.10 -16.63 4.06
CA THR A 75 5.71 -16.18 4.09
C THR A 75 5.00 -16.64 5.37
N LEU A 76 5.22 -17.90 5.79
CA LEU A 76 4.71 -18.41 7.06
C LEU A 76 5.23 -17.58 8.24
N ALA A 77 6.52 -17.28 8.28
CA ALA A 77 7.11 -16.43 9.32
C ALA A 77 6.48 -15.02 9.35
N CYS A 78 6.21 -14.44 8.17
CA CYS A 78 5.49 -13.16 8.06
C CYS A 78 4.08 -13.26 8.64
N ASN A 79 3.34 -14.33 8.34
CA ASN A 79 1.99 -14.55 8.84
C ASN A 79 1.97 -14.73 10.37
N ILE A 80 2.87 -15.54 10.93
CA ILE A 80 2.98 -15.74 12.37
C ILE A 80 3.30 -14.42 13.07
N LYS A 81 4.26 -13.64 12.55
CA LYS A 81 4.58 -12.32 13.07
C LYS A 81 3.34 -11.44 13.10
N ARG A 82 2.61 -11.30 11.98
CA ARG A 82 1.40 -10.48 11.89
C ARG A 82 0.30 -10.94 12.85
N MET A 83 0.11 -12.25 13.01
CA MET A 83 -0.84 -12.82 13.97
C MET A 83 -0.51 -12.38 15.39
N ILE A 84 0.75 -12.51 15.81
CA ILE A 84 1.19 -12.08 17.15
C ILE A 84 0.91 -10.58 17.36
N TYR A 85 1.25 -9.74 16.39
CA TYR A 85 0.96 -8.29 16.48
C TYR A 85 -0.54 -8.01 16.56
N ALA A 86 -1.37 -8.75 15.81
CA ALA A 86 -2.82 -8.58 15.84
C ALA A 86 -3.38 -8.93 17.23
N LEU A 87 -2.95 -10.04 17.82
CA LEU A 87 -3.33 -10.45 19.17
C LEU A 87 -2.94 -9.37 20.21
N GLN A 88 -1.70 -8.89 20.17
CA GLN A 88 -1.22 -7.82 21.06
C GLN A 88 -1.97 -6.49 20.86
N MET A 89 -2.45 -6.21 19.66
CA MET A 89 -3.27 -5.02 19.40
C MET A 89 -4.68 -5.19 19.98
N GLN A 90 -5.27 -6.38 19.85
CA GLN A 90 -6.57 -6.69 20.45
C GLN A 90 -6.54 -6.58 21.97
N GLU A 91 -5.51 -7.13 22.62
CA GLU A 91 -5.31 -7.00 24.08
C GLU A 91 -5.25 -5.54 24.51
N ARG A 92 -4.40 -4.73 23.86
CA ARG A 92 -4.30 -3.30 24.14
C ARG A 92 -5.60 -2.53 23.90
N GLN A 93 -6.37 -2.91 22.88
CA GLN A 93 -7.67 -2.30 22.62
C GLN A 93 -8.67 -2.67 23.71
N ALA A 94 -8.68 -3.91 24.18
CA ALA A 94 -9.52 -4.37 25.28
C ALA A 94 -9.15 -3.67 26.60
N GLU A 95 -7.86 -3.53 26.91
CA GLU A 95 -7.37 -2.78 28.07
C GLU A 95 -7.80 -1.31 28.03
N ARG A 96 -7.62 -0.65 26.89
CA ARG A 96 -8.09 0.73 26.70
C ARG A 96 -9.59 0.83 26.89
N ALA A 97 -10.36 -0.06 26.27
CA ALA A 97 -11.82 -0.07 26.43
C ALA A 97 -12.26 -0.24 27.89
N ARG A 98 -11.56 -1.06 28.67
CA ARG A 98 -11.78 -1.21 30.12
C ARG A 98 -11.46 0.06 30.91
N GLN A 99 -10.44 0.81 30.50
CA GLN A 99 -10.03 2.06 31.14
C GLN A 99 -10.94 3.25 30.81
N THR A 100 -11.62 3.23 29.66
CA THR A 100 -12.54 4.30 29.22
C THR A 100 -13.97 4.11 29.74
N LEU A 101 -14.27 3.01 30.45
CA LEU A 101 -15.55 2.81 31.13
C LEU A 101 -15.58 3.61 32.44
N PRO A 102 -16.64 4.40 32.71
CA PRO A 102 -16.76 5.20 33.93
C PRO A 102 -16.93 4.35 35.19
#